data_AF-A0A963WLQ8-F1
#
_entry.id   AF-A0A963WLQ8-F1
#
_cell.length_a   1.000
_cell.length_b   1.000
_cell.length_c   1.000
_cell.angle_alpha   90.00
_cell.angle_beta   90.00
_cell.angle_gamma   90.00
#
_symmetry.space_group_name_H-M   'P 1'
#
loop_
_entity.id
_entity.type
_entity.pdbx_description
1 polymer ?
#
loop_
_entity_poly.entity_id
_entity_poly.type
_entity_poly.pdbx_seq_one_letter_code
_entity_poly.pdbx_strand_id
1 'polypeptide(L)'
;HHNNAMLRQFLDRFGFDYEFVSASERYSSGGFDDALRNVLRRYGEIMDIMLPTLREERRRTYSPVLPVSPRTKQVLQVPIEVVDAEAGLIRFEDHGETIEHCIFGGQAKLQWKDDWAMR
;
A
#
# COMPACT_ATOMS: atom_id res chain seq x y z
N HIS A 1 8.97 -12.63 10.36
CA HIS A 1 8.66 -13.13 11.71
C HIS A 1 9.82 -12.99 12.70
N HIS A 2 11.07 -13.34 12.36
CA HIS A 2 12.22 -13.30 13.28
C HIS A 2 12.50 -11.90 13.89
N ASN A 3 12.63 -10.86 13.06
CA ASN A 3 12.99 -9.51 13.54
C ASN A 3 11.93 -8.90 14.47
N ASN A 4 10.63 -9.09 14.16
CA ASN A 4 9.54 -8.58 15.02
C ASN A 4 9.55 -9.26 16.40
N ALA A 5 9.86 -10.55 16.45
CA ALA A 5 9.97 -11.28 17.72
C ALA A 5 11.16 -10.75 18.55
N MET A 6 12.31 -10.49 17.92
CA MET A 6 13.46 -9.89 18.61
C MET A 6 13.17 -8.48 19.13
N LEU A 7 12.47 -7.65 18.36
CA LEU A 7 12.07 -6.32 18.79
C LEU A 7 11.18 -6.40 20.03
N ARG A 8 10.15 -7.25 20.01
CA ARG A 8 9.25 -7.43 21.16
C ARG A 8 10.02 -7.89 22.41
N GLN A 9 10.86 -8.91 22.28
CA GLN A 9 11.72 -9.38 23.38
C GLN A 9 12.67 -8.29 23.92
N PHE A 10 13.09 -7.34 23.08
CA PHE A 10 13.90 -6.21 23.52
C PHE A 10 13.04 -5.21 24.31
N LEU A 11 11.85 -4.85 23.82
CA LEU A 11 10.94 -3.90 24.46
C LEU A 11 10.40 -4.43 25.80
N ASP A 12 10.11 -5.72 25.88
CA ASP A 12 9.60 -6.38 27.10
C ASP A 12 10.54 -6.20 28.31
N ARG A 13 11.84 -5.96 28.07
CA ARG A 13 12.85 -5.74 29.14
C ARG A 13 12.67 -4.44 29.90
N PHE A 14 11.94 -3.48 29.33
CA PHE A 14 11.75 -2.16 29.92
C PHE A 14 10.49 -2.08 30.78
N GLY A 15 9.65 -3.12 30.79
CA GLY A 15 8.51 -3.24 31.71
C GLY A 15 7.39 -2.21 31.50
N PHE A 16 7.25 -1.66 30.30
CA PHE A 16 6.12 -0.80 29.93
C PHE A 16 5.11 -1.55 29.05
N ASP A 17 3.84 -1.15 29.13
CA ASP A 17 2.77 -1.72 28.31
C ASP A 17 2.83 -1.18 26.88
N TYR A 18 2.69 -2.07 25.90
CA TYR A 18 2.58 -1.70 24.49
C TYR A 18 1.72 -2.69 23.72
N GLU A 19 1.09 -2.21 22.65
CA GLU A 19 0.45 -3.06 21.65
C GLU A 19 1.33 -3.11 20.40
N PHE A 20 1.75 -4.31 20.00
CA PHE A 20 2.50 -4.49 18.76
C PHE A 20 1.56 -4.70 17.58
N VAL A 21 1.61 -3.81 16.60
CA VAL A 21 0.85 -3.91 15.36
C VAL A 21 1.78 -4.21 14.18
N SER A 22 1.58 -5.36 13.54
CA SER A 22 2.32 -5.76 12.34
C SER A 22 1.66 -5.19 11.08
N ALA A 23 2.38 -4.36 10.32
CA ALA A 23 1.88 -3.85 9.04
C ALA A 23 1.53 -4.98 8.07
N SER A 24 2.40 -5.99 7.92
CA SER A 24 2.14 -7.14 7.04
C SER A 24 0.86 -7.88 7.42
N GLU A 25 0.59 -8.03 8.72
CA GLU A 25 -0.62 -8.71 9.18
C GLU A 25 -1.87 -7.88 8.91
N ARG A 26 -1.82 -6.57 9.16
CA ARG A 26 -2.95 -5.66 8.90
C ARG A 26 -3.32 -5.58 7.42
N TYR A 27 -2.33 -5.54 6.53
CA TYR A 27 -2.60 -5.60 5.08
C TYR A 27 -3.18 -6.96 4.70
N SER A 28 -2.54 -8.07 5.08
CA SER A 28 -2.98 -9.42 4.70
C SER A 28 -4.33 -9.84 5.30
N SER A 29 -4.69 -9.34 6.48
CA SER A 29 -5.98 -9.63 7.12
C SER A 29 -7.13 -8.77 6.60
N GLY A 30 -6.85 -7.81 5.71
CA GLY A 30 -7.83 -6.84 5.23
C GLY A 30 -8.14 -5.72 6.22
N GLY A 31 -7.39 -5.62 7.33
CA GLY A 31 -7.54 -4.56 8.33
C GLY A 31 -7.26 -3.14 7.82
N PHE A 32 -6.83 -2.98 6.56
CA PHE A 32 -6.70 -1.70 5.86
C PHE A 32 -7.57 -1.59 4.60
N ASP A 33 -8.43 -2.56 4.29
CA ASP A 33 -9.20 -2.56 3.03
C ASP A 33 -10.14 -1.35 2.93
N ASP A 34 -10.80 -0.96 4.02
CA ASP A 34 -11.64 0.25 4.05
C ASP A 34 -10.84 1.53 3.82
N ALA A 35 -9.61 1.56 4.32
CA ALA A 35 -8.73 2.70 4.17
C ALA A 35 -8.16 2.78 2.75
N LEU A 36 -7.79 1.64 2.16
CA LEU A 36 -7.43 1.51 0.75
C LEU A 36 -8.57 1.95 -0.16
N ARG A 37 -9.82 1.56 0.15
CA ARG A 37 -11.01 2.02 -0.56
C ARG A 37 -11.12 3.54 -0.54
N ASN A 38 -10.91 4.16 0.62
CA ASN A 38 -10.91 5.62 0.73
C ASN A 38 -9.78 6.29 -0.07
N VAL A 39 -8.59 5.69 -0.12
CA VAL A 39 -7.49 6.15 -0.98
C VAL A 39 -7.91 6.10 -2.45
N LEU A 40 -8.54 5.02 -2.91
CA LEU A 40 -9.03 4.94 -4.29
C LEU A 40 -10.12 5.97 -4.60
N ARG A 41 -11.06 6.22 -3.67
CA ARG A 41 -12.09 7.28 -3.81
C ARG A 41 -11.48 8.68 -3.97
N ARG A 42 -10.35 8.93 -3.33
CA ARG A 42 -9.66 10.23 -3.30
C ARG A 42 -8.40 10.25 -4.16
N TYR A 43 -8.24 9.28 -5.06
CA TYR A 43 -7.00 9.07 -5.79
C TYR A 43 -6.55 10.33 -6.55
N GLY A 44 -7.47 10.98 -7.27
CA GLY A 44 -7.17 12.22 -7.99
C GLY A 44 -6.69 13.34 -7.07
N GLU A 45 -7.38 13.59 -5.96
CA GLU A 45 -7.00 14.62 -4.97
C GLU A 45 -5.62 14.33 -4.36
N ILE A 46 -5.32 13.07 -4.07
CA ILE A 46 -4.00 12.65 -3.58
C ILE A 46 -2.93 12.89 -4.65
N MET A 47 -3.19 12.52 -5.90
CA MET A 47 -2.26 12.75 -7.01
C MET A 47 -1.99 14.23 -7.22
N ASP A 48 -3.00 15.10 -7.15
CA ASP A 48 -2.87 16.55 -7.27
C ASP A 48 -1.98 17.16 -6.19
N ILE A 49 -2.05 16.63 -4.96
CA ILE A 49 -1.17 17.04 -3.85
C ILE A 49 0.25 16.50 -4.06
N MET A 50 0.37 15.27 -4.52
CA MET A 50 1.64 14.55 -4.53
C MET A 50 2.53 14.90 -5.72
N LEU A 51 1.97 14.98 -6.93
CA LEU A 51 2.74 15.21 -8.16
C LEU A 51 3.60 16.48 -8.11
N PRO A 52 3.12 17.65 -7.63
CA PRO A 52 3.94 18.86 -7.51
C PRO A 52 5.19 18.67 -6.66
N THR A 53 5.14 17.78 -5.65
CA THR A 53 6.25 17.52 -4.72
C THR A 53 7.33 16.60 -5.30
N LEU A 54 7.07 15.97 -6.45
CA LEU A 54 7.94 14.98 -7.07
C LEU A 54 8.74 15.58 -8.23
N ARG A 55 9.91 15.00 -8.49
CA ARG A 55 10.72 15.29 -9.70
C ARG A 55 10.06 14.68 -10.94
N GLU A 56 10.32 15.29 -12.11
CA GLU A 56 9.78 14.90 -13.43
C GLU A 56 9.75 13.38 -13.68
N GLU A 57 10.88 12.70 -13.47
CA GLU A 57 11.02 11.26 -13.66
C GLU A 57 10.03 10.45 -12.82
N ARG A 58 9.88 10.83 -11.54
CA ARG A 58 8.98 10.15 -10.59
C ARG A 58 7.52 10.45 -10.86
N ARG A 59 7.18 11.64 -11.38
CA ARG A 59 5.79 12.01 -11.69
C ARG A 59 5.13 11.06 -12.70
N ARG A 60 5.91 10.51 -13.64
CA ARG A 60 5.39 9.64 -14.70
C ARG A 60 5.00 8.24 -14.23
N THR A 61 5.59 7.77 -13.15
CA THR A 61 5.41 6.39 -12.64
C THR A 61 4.83 6.36 -11.23
N TYR A 62 4.58 7.52 -10.63
CA TYR A 62 4.07 7.61 -9.27
C TYR A 62 2.64 7.11 -9.20
N SER A 63 2.39 6.32 -8.16
CA SER A 63 1.08 5.96 -7.67
C SER A 63 1.17 5.87 -6.14
N PRO A 64 0.15 6.37 -5.39
CA PRO A 64 0.05 6.13 -3.95
C PRO A 64 -0.18 4.65 -3.63
N VAL A 65 -0.75 3.88 -4.55
CA VAL A 65 -1.00 2.44 -4.42
C VAL A 65 0.04 1.65 -5.20
N LEU A 66 0.70 0.71 -4.54
CA LEU A 66 1.71 -0.20 -5.09
C LEU A 66 1.16 -1.62 -5.17
N PRO A 67 0.68 -2.07 -6.33
CA PRO A 67 0.13 -3.42 -6.45
C PRO A 67 1.20 -4.48 -6.21
N VAL A 68 0.79 -5.60 -5.62
CA VAL A 68 1.59 -6.82 -5.58
C VAL A 68 1.31 -7.59 -6.86
N SER A 69 2.36 -7.87 -7.64
CA SER A 69 2.23 -8.70 -8.85
C SER A 69 1.59 -10.05 -8.49
N PRO A 70 0.47 -10.43 -9.11
CA PRO A 70 -0.11 -11.75 -8.90
C PRO A 70 0.83 -12.87 -9.35
N ARG A 71 1.72 -12.58 -10.32
CA ARG A 71 2.71 -13.51 -10.88
C ARG A 71 3.91 -13.71 -9.96
N THR A 72 4.58 -12.62 -9.59
CA THR A 72 5.89 -12.69 -8.90
C THR A 72 5.80 -12.48 -7.39
N LYS A 73 4.65 -12.01 -6.90
CA LYS A 73 4.43 -11.57 -5.51
C LYS A 73 5.34 -10.41 -5.08
N GLN A 74 5.97 -9.72 -6.03
CA GLN A 74 6.74 -8.52 -5.77
C GLN A 74 5.84 -7.29 -5.77
N VAL A 75 6.19 -6.30 -4.95
CA VAL A 75 5.54 -4.98 -4.96
C VAL A 75 6.03 -4.21 -6.18
N LEU A 76 5.10 -3.69 -6.98
CA LEU A 76 5.38 -2.97 -8.21
C LEU A 76 5.28 -1.45 -7.99
N GLN A 77 6.20 -0.69 -8.59
CA GLN A 77 6.16 0.77 -8.66
C GLN A 77 5.76 1.19 -10.08
N VAL A 78 4.46 1.05 -10.36
CA VAL A 78 3.86 1.33 -11.65
C VAL A 78 2.72 2.34 -11.50
N PRO A 79 2.43 3.17 -12.52
CA PRO A 79 1.21 3.95 -12.54
C PRO A 79 0.01 2.99 -12.57
N ILE A 80 -1.10 3.43 -11.99
CA ILE A 80 -2.35 2.65 -11.93
C ILE A 80 -3.51 3.51 -12.40
N GLU A 81 -4.56 2.86 -12.87
CA GLU A 81 -5.87 3.45 -13.11
C GLU A 81 -6.88 2.85 -12.13
N VAL A 82 -7.70 3.69 -11.49
CA VAL A 82 -8.78 3.22 -10.61
C VAL A 82 -9.96 2.81 -11.48
N VAL A 83 -10.32 1.52 -11.47
CA VAL A 83 -11.45 0.99 -12.24
C VAL A 83 -12.72 1.01 -11.41
N ASP A 84 -12.64 0.53 -10.17
CA ASP A 84 -13.73 0.56 -9.19
C ASP A 84 -13.14 0.70 -7.78
N ALA A 85 -13.34 1.86 -7.16
CA ALA A 85 -12.84 2.11 -5.81
C ALA A 85 -13.49 1.20 -4.76
N GLU A 86 -14.79 0.92 -4.88
CA GLU A 86 -15.55 0.14 -3.90
C GLU A 86 -15.11 -1.32 -3.89
N ALA A 87 -14.90 -1.88 -5.09
CA ALA A 87 -14.38 -3.23 -5.29
C ALA A 87 -12.85 -3.32 -5.13
N GLY A 88 -12.15 -2.20 -4.95
CA GLY A 88 -10.69 -2.18 -4.85
C GLY A 88 -10.00 -2.53 -6.16
N LEU A 89 -10.68 -2.37 -7.30
CA LEU A 89 -10.21 -2.80 -8.60
C LEU A 89 -9.38 -1.69 -9.26
N ILE A 90 -8.15 -2.01 -9.59
CA ILE A 90 -7.24 -1.13 -10.34
C ILE A 90 -6.73 -1.83 -11.59
N ARG A 91 -6.33 -1.04 -12.59
CA ARG A 91 -5.67 -1.51 -13.80
C ARG A 91 -4.22 -1.03 -13.83
N PHE A 92 -3.29 -1.92 -14.16
CA PHE A 92 -1.86 -1.61 -14.28
C PHE A 92 -1.12 -2.60 -15.17
N GLU A 93 0.12 -2.27 -15.53
CA GLU A 93 1.01 -3.15 -16.28
C GLU A 93 1.81 -4.07 -15.34
N ASP A 94 1.75 -5.39 -15.58
CA ASP A 94 2.55 -6.42 -14.90
C ASP A 94 3.32 -7.26 -15.94
N HIS A 95 4.61 -6.97 -16.11
CA HIS A 95 5.50 -7.67 -17.04
C HIS A 95 5.01 -7.65 -18.51
N GLY A 96 4.64 -6.48 -19.01
CA GLY A 96 4.21 -6.27 -20.40
C GLY A 96 2.74 -6.58 -20.67
N GLU A 97 1.97 -6.96 -19.65
CA GLU A 97 0.53 -7.21 -19.77
C GLU A 97 -0.26 -6.25 -18.90
N THR A 98 -1.32 -5.67 -19.46
CA THR A 98 -2.26 -4.86 -18.68
C THR A 98 -3.28 -5.77 -18.02
N ILE A 99 -3.36 -5.72 -16.69
CA ILE A 99 -4.28 -6.53 -15.90
C ILE A 99 -5.17 -5.65 -15.02
N GLU A 100 -6.33 -6.18 -14.65
CA GLU A 100 -7.17 -5.63 -13.59
C GLU A 100 -7.05 -6.53 -12.36
N HIS A 101 -6.80 -5.93 -11.19
CA HIS A 101 -6.53 -6.69 -9.97
C HIS A 101 -7.12 -5.97 -8.75
N CYS A 102 -7.65 -6.75 -7.82
CA CYS A 102 -8.14 -6.22 -6.55
C CYS A 102 -6.97 -5.98 -5.59
N ILE A 103 -6.95 -4.82 -4.93
CA ILE A 103 -5.87 -4.43 -4.01
C ILE A 103 -6.09 -4.83 -2.56
N PHE A 104 -7.28 -5.32 -2.22
CA PHE A 104 -7.67 -5.73 -0.87
C PHE A 104 -7.00 -7.04 -0.45
N GLY A 105 -7.06 -7.38 0.85
CA GLY A 105 -6.52 -8.64 1.36
C GLY A 105 -5.00 -8.79 1.12
N GLY A 106 -4.27 -7.68 1.28
CA GLY A 106 -2.81 -7.65 1.17
C GLY A 106 -2.27 -7.73 -0.25
N GLN A 107 -3.10 -7.47 -1.27
CA GLN A 107 -2.70 -7.46 -2.67
C GLN A 107 -2.09 -6.13 -3.14
N ALA A 108 -1.97 -5.14 -2.25
CA ALA A 108 -1.21 -3.93 -2.49
C ALA A 108 -0.60 -3.39 -1.20
N LYS A 109 0.27 -2.40 -1.37
CA LYS A 109 0.82 -1.59 -0.28
C LYS A 109 0.71 -0.11 -0.65
N LEU A 110 0.54 0.77 0.31
CA LEU A 110 0.62 2.21 0.05
C LEU A 110 2.09 2.70 0.03
N GLN A 111 2.35 3.76 -0.73
CA GLN A 111 3.57 4.55 -0.63
C GLN A 111 3.67 5.17 0.77
N TRP A 112 4.90 5.36 1.26
CA TRP A 112 5.12 5.66 2.68
C TRP A 112 4.43 6.95 3.18
N LYS A 113 4.31 7.99 2.36
CA LYS A 113 3.60 9.22 2.72
C LYS A 113 2.10 8.98 2.89
N ASP A 114 1.52 8.25 1.95
CA ASP A 114 0.10 7.92 1.92
C ASP A 114 -0.24 6.89 3.03
N ASP A 115 0.63 5.89 3.23
CA ASP A 115 0.53 4.89 4.30
C ASP A 115 0.59 5.52 5.69
N TRP A 116 1.38 6.58 5.87
CA TRP A 116 1.42 7.34 7.11
C TRP A 116 0.17 8.17 7.33
N ALA A 117 -0.31 8.89 6.32
CA ALA A 117 -1.53 9.71 6.43
C ALA A 117 -2.79 8.88 6.66
N MET A 118 -2.80 7.62 6.22
CA MET A 118 -3.90 6.68 6.38
C MET A 118 -4.04 6.14 7.81
N ARG A 119 -2.94 6.02 8.56
CA ARG A 119 -2.88 5.35 9.87
C ARG A 119 -3.17 6.31 11.02
#